data_AF-A0A9E3C6X1-F1
#
_entry.id   AF-A0A9E3C6X1-F1
#
_cell.length_a   1.000
_cell.length_b   1.000
_cell.length_c   1.000
_cell.angle_alpha   90.00
_cell.angle_beta   90.00
_cell.angle_gamma   90.00
#
_symmetry.space_group_name_H-M   'P 1'
#
loop_
_entity.id
_entity.type
_entity.pdbx_description
1 polymer ?
#
loop_
_entity_poly.entity_id
_entity_poly.type
_entity_poly.pdbx_seq_one_letter_code
_entity_poly.pdbx_strand_id
1 'polypeptide(L)'
;DFSDEVRGLKVPTLIAAADADMAPPSHYVEVFALLDGGERDGGWMGEGRPTGGHALAILPGLTHYSIGASPLLAETALAFLDVPEG
;
A
#
# COMPACT_ATOMS: atom_id res chain seq x y z
N ASP A 1 -9.36 -1.79 17.76
CA ASP A 1 -8.43 -1.55 16.64
C ASP A 1 -8.96 -0.33 15.87
N PHE A 2 -8.31 0.09 14.79
CA PHE A 2 -8.75 1.23 13.94
C PHE A 2 -9.35 0.76 12.61
N SER A 3 -9.88 -0.47 12.56
CA SER A 3 -10.26 -1.12 11.30
C SER A 3 -11.43 -0.42 10.61
N ASP A 4 -12.39 0.11 11.36
CA ASP A 4 -13.53 0.84 10.80
C ASP A 4 -13.12 2.21 10.24
N GLU A 5 -12.18 2.88 10.89
CA GLU A 5 -11.59 4.13 10.39
C GLU A 5 -10.81 3.91 9.10
N VAL A 6 -10.04 2.82 9.01
CA VAL A 6 -9.32 2.44 7.78
C VAL A 6 -10.32 2.17 6.64
N ARG A 7 -11.37 1.37 6.86
CA ARG A 7 -12.44 1.15 5.87
C ARG A 7 -13.09 2.45 5.39
N GLY A 8 -13.09 3.48 6.25
CA GLY A 8 -13.67 4.78 5.99
C GLY A 8 -12.83 5.70 5.11
N LEU A 9 -11.55 5.41 4.85
CA LEU A 9 -10.66 6.28 4.08
C LEU A 9 -11.21 6.56 2.67
N LYS A 10 -11.27 7.85 2.30
CA LYS A 10 -11.77 8.32 1.00
C LYS A 10 -10.69 8.93 0.11
N VAL A 11 -9.50 9.13 0.65
CA VAL A 11 -8.34 9.64 -0.09
C VAL A 11 -7.48 8.46 -0.56
N PRO A 12 -6.86 8.54 -1.75
CA PRO A 12 -5.85 7.57 -2.16
C PRO A 12 -4.83 7.39 -1.03
N THR A 13 -4.55 6.14 -0.70
CA THR A 13 -3.68 5.77 0.43
C THR A 13 -2.67 4.74 -0.02
N LEU A 14 -1.39 5.02 0.21
CA LEU A 14 -0.30 4.08 0.04
C LEU A 14 0.03 3.43 1.39
N ILE A 15 -0.09 2.10 1.45
CA ILE A 15 0.46 1.29 2.54
C ILE A 15 1.86 0.85 2.10
N ALA A 16 2.90 1.39 2.71
CA ALA A 16 4.28 1.02 2.44
C ALA A 16 4.90 0.33 3.67
N ALA A 17 5.50 -0.84 3.46
CA ALA A 17 6.17 -1.62 4.51
C ALA A 17 7.43 -2.31 3.98
N ALA A 18 8.31 -2.73 4.87
CA ALA A 18 9.46 -3.55 4.51
C ALA A 18 9.08 -5.04 4.39
N ASP A 19 9.81 -5.83 3.61
CA ASP A 19 9.63 -7.29 3.56
C ASP A 19 10.12 -8.00 4.83
N ALA A 20 11.09 -7.42 5.55
CA ALA A 20 11.52 -7.82 6.89
C ALA A 20 11.18 -6.75 7.96
N ASP A 21 9.94 -6.24 7.94
CA ASP A 21 9.43 -5.30 8.94
C ASP A 21 9.24 -5.94 10.33
N MET A 22 8.91 -5.11 11.34
CA MET A 22 8.59 -5.55 12.69
C MET A 22 7.27 -6.35 12.73
N ALA A 23 6.31 -5.99 11.86
CA ALA A 23 5.11 -6.78 11.62
C ALA A 23 5.30 -7.65 10.37
N PRO A 24 4.70 -8.85 10.31
CA PRO A 24 4.79 -9.70 9.12
C PRO A 24 4.08 -9.04 7.92
N PRO A 25 4.56 -9.23 6.68
CA PRO A 25 3.91 -8.71 5.47
C PRO A 25 2.41 -9.01 5.36
N SER A 26 1.96 -10.16 5.88
CA SER A 26 0.53 -10.54 5.92
C SER A 26 -0.34 -9.52 6.66
N HIS A 27 0.18 -8.86 7.68
CA HIS A 27 -0.56 -7.84 8.41
C HIS A 27 -0.89 -6.62 7.54
N TYR A 28 0.05 -6.17 6.71
CA TYR A 28 -0.19 -5.05 5.81
C TYR A 28 -1.15 -5.42 4.67
N VAL A 29 -1.15 -6.70 4.25
CA VAL A 29 -2.16 -7.24 3.30
C VAL A 29 -3.55 -7.20 3.93
N GLU A 30 -3.71 -7.55 5.21
CA GLU A 30 -4.99 -7.44 5.92
C GLU A 30 -5.50 -5.99 5.96
N VAL A 31 -4.62 -5.02 6.20
CA VAL A 31 -4.99 -3.58 6.16
C VAL A 31 -5.37 -3.15 4.74
N PHE A 32 -4.67 -3.64 3.72
CA PHE A 32 -4.98 -3.34 2.32
C PHE A 32 -6.34 -3.92 1.88
N ALA A 33 -6.70 -5.11 2.37
CA ALA A 33 -8.01 -5.72 2.18
C ALA A 33 -9.16 -4.86 2.71
N LEU A 34 -8.95 -4.15 3.84
CA LEU A 34 -9.94 -3.19 4.37
C LEU A 34 -10.23 -2.03 3.40
N LEU A 35 -9.31 -1.77 2.47
CA LEU A 35 -9.37 -0.72 1.45
C LEU A 35 -9.75 -1.26 0.05
N ASP A 36 -10.45 -2.41 -0.02
CA ASP A 36 -10.82 -3.06 -1.29
C ASP A 36 -9.61 -3.55 -2.13
N GLY A 37 -8.46 -3.76 -1.47
CA GLY A 37 -7.21 -4.15 -2.12
C GLY A 37 -6.83 -5.61 -1.98
N GLY A 38 -6.30 -6.19 -3.07
CA GLY A 38 -5.82 -7.58 -3.09
C GLY A 38 -6.92 -8.65 -3.13
N GLU A 39 -8.18 -8.23 -3.23
CA GLU A 39 -9.36 -9.12 -3.20
C GLU A 39 -9.63 -9.85 -4.52
N ARG A 40 -9.07 -9.35 -5.62
CA ARG A 40 -9.33 -9.86 -6.98
C ARG A 40 -8.16 -9.56 -7.92
N ASP A 41 -8.14 -10.25 -9.05
CA ASP A 41 -7.21 -9.95 -10.14
C ASP A 41 -7.40 -8.51 -10.63
N GLY A 42 -6.30 -7.81 -10.90
CA GLY A 42 -6.33 -6.41 -11.31
C GLY A 42 -6.89 -6.18 -12.72
N GLY A 43 -6.97 -7.23 -13.54
CA GLY A 43 -7.32 -7.12 -14.95
C GLY A 43 -6.24 -6.43 -15.79
N TRP A 44 -6.32 -6.59 -17.11
CA TRP A 44 -5.34 -6.00 -18.03
C TRP A 44 -5.41 -4.47 -18.07
N MET A 45 -6.58 -3.91 -17.80
CA MET A 45 -6.84 -2.47 -17.84
C MET A 45 -6.90 -1.85 -16.44
N GLY A 46 -6.63 -2.62 -15.37
CA GLY A 46 -6.68 -2.14 -13.99
C GLY A 46 -8.08 -2.09 -13.38
N GLU A 47 -9.08 -2.70 -14.02
CA GLU A 47 -10.48 -2.72 -13.59
C GLU A 47 -10.72 -3.40 -12.23
N GLY A 48 -9.78 -4.24 -11.77
CA GLY A 48 -9.84 -4.91 -10.47
C GLY A 48 -9.07 -4.21 -9.35
N ARG A 49 -8.46 -3.04 -9.62
CA ARG A 49 -7.74 -2.26 -8.61
C ARG A 49 -8.71 -1.67 -7.57
N PRO A 50 -8.22 -1.31 -6.36
CA PRO A 50 -9.04 -0.68 -5.34
C PRO A 50 -9.72 0.59 -5.86
N THR A 51 -11.03 0.70 -5.66
CA THR A 51 -11.82 1.84 -6.18
C THR A 51 -11.32 3.21 -5.69
N GLY A 52 -10.76 3.27 -4.47
CA GLY A 52 -10.26 4.51 -3.86
C GLY A 52 -8.84 4.91 -4.29
N GLY A 53 -8.25 4.24 -5.30
CA GLY A 53 -6.88 4.52 -5.73
C GLY A 53 -5.82 4.08 -4.71
N HIS A 54 -6.18 3.19 -3.78
CA HIS A 54 -5.27 2.68 -2.76
C HIS A 54 -4.19 1.78 -3.37
N ALA A 55 -3.04 1.72 -2.72
CA ALA A 55 -1.91 0.91 -3.14
C ALA A 55 -1.21 0.25 -1.95
N LEU A 56 -0.57 -0.89 -2.20
CA LEU A 56 0.30 -1.59 -1.27
C LEU A 56 1.70 -1.72 -1.90
N ALA A 57 2.72 -1.40 -1.12
CA ALA A 57 4.12 -1.61 -1.48
C ALA A 57 4.86 -2.34 -0.35
N ILE A 58 5.37 -3.52 -0.66
CA ILE A 58 6.31 -4.26 0.21
C ILE A 58 7.70 -4.11 -0.39
N LEU A 59 8.57 -3.40 0.31
CA LEU A 59 9.89 -3.01 -0.19
C LEU A 59 10.95 -4.08 0.15
N PRO A 60 11.62 -4.68 -0.84
CA PRO A 60 12.52 -5.80 -0.62
C PRO A 60 13.85 -5.41 0.03
N GLY A 61 14.38 -6.30 0.87
CA GLY A 61 15.72 -6.17 1.48
C GLY A 61 15.81 -5.07 2.54
N LEU A 62 14.67 -4.64 3.10
CA LEU A 62 14.61 -3.60 4.12
C LEU A 62 14.06 -4.16 5.43
N THR A 63 14.25 -3.41 6.50
CA THR A 63 13.68 -3.69 7.81
C THR A 63 12.90 -2.49 8.31
N HIS A 64 12.14 -2.66 9.38
CA HIS A 64 11.52 -1.56 10.12
C HIS A 64 12.50 -0.39 10.39
N TYR A 65 13.75 -0.74 10.68
CA TYR A 65 14.78 0.20 11.11
C TYR A 65 15.52 0.87 9.95
N SER A 66 15.48 0.29 8.74
CA SER A 66 16.20 0.82 7.58
C SER A 66 15.31 1.47 6.52
N ILE A 67 14.01 1.14 6.51
CA ILE A 67 13.08 1.61 5.47
C ILE A 67 12.99 3.13 5.36
N GLY A 68 12.99 3.84 6.50
CA GLY A 68 12.89 5.30 6.52
C GLY A 68 14.07 6.05 5.90
N ALA A 69 15.23 5.41 5.77
CA ALA A 69 16.42 5.97 5.11
C ALA A 69 16.62 5.44 3.68
N SER A 70 15.74 4.54 3.22
CA SER A 70 15.87 3.91 1.90
C SER A 70 15.38 4.84 0.79
N PRO A 71 16.17 5.07 -0.27
CA PRO A 71 15.69 5.80 -1.44
C PRO A 71 14.48 5.12 -2.09
N LEU A 72 14.35 3.79 -1.95
CA LEU A 72 13.24 3.03 -2.50
C LEU A 72 11.88 3.45 -1.90
N LEU A 73 11.86 3.85 -0.62
CA LEU A 73 10.64 4.39 -0.01
C LEU A 73 10.25 5.72 -0.66
N ALA A 74 11.23 6.62 -0.86
CA ALA A 74 10.99 7.91 -1.48
C ALA A 74 10.54 7.76 -2.94
N GLU A 75 11.21 6.92 -3.72
CA GLU A 75 10.84 6.61 -5.11
C GLU A 75 9.42 6.05 -5.21
N THR A 76 9.06 5.10 -4.34
CA THR A 76 7.72 4.49 -4.31
C THR A 76 6.66 5.52 -3.94
N ALA A 77 6.92 6.35 -2.93
CA ALA A 77 5.98 7.39 -2.51
C ALA A 77 5.77 8.46 -3.58
N LEU A 78 6.85 8.91 -4.24
CA LEU A 78 6.75 9.87 -5.35
C LEU A 78 5.97 9.28 -6.52
N ALA A 79 6.25 8.04 -6.92
CA ALA A 79 5.50 7.37 -7.98
C ALA A 79 3.99 7.22 -7.67
N PHE A 80 3.62 7.12 -6.39
CA PHE A 80 2.22 7.12 -5.96
C PHE A 80 1.59 8.52 -6.02
N LEU A 81 2.34 9.56 -5.63
CA LEU A 81 1.85 10.94 -5.61
C LEU A 81 1.76 11.58 -7.01
N ASP A 82 2.62 11.18 -7.93
CA ASP A 82 2.72 11.74 -9.29
C ASP A 82 1.68 11.17 -10.26
N VAL A 83 0.76 10.31 -9.80
CA VAL A 83 -0.35 9.83 -10.62
C VAL A 83 -1.31 11.00 -10.87
N PRO A 84 -1.49 11.47 -12.12
CA PRO A 84 -2.43 12.54 -12.41
C PRO A 84 -3.83 12.13 -11.94
N GLU A 85 -4.58 13.06 -11.35
CA GLU A 85 -6.01 12.85 -11.14
C GLU A 85 -6.63 12.42 -12.48
N GLY A 86 -7.17 11.20 -12.51
CA GLY A 86 -7.86 10.65 -13.68
C GLY A 86 -9.13 11.42 -14.00
#